data_AF-A0A8H6GBF9-F1
#
_entry.id   AF-A0A8H6GBF9-F1
#
_cell.length_a   1.000
_cell.length_b   1.000
_cell.length_c   1.000
_cell.angle_alpha   90.00
_cell.angle_beta   90.00
_cell.angle_gamma   90.00
#
_symmetry.space_group_name_H-M   'P 1'
#
loop_
_entity.id
_entity.type
_entity.pdbx_description
1 polymer ?
#
loop_
_entity_poly.entity_id
_entity_poly.type
_entity_poly.pdbx_seq_one_letter_code
_entity_poly.pdbx_strand_id
1 'polypeptide(L)'
;MEKDALDHKAWNELGDIHAFLQVFHQISVRPGRENTLDEVLSHMDFLHHHFTRTKDRAFSGPRFYARFHVAWLKFEKYYQLTEQAPVYVAGILLHPALRKSYLSEQWERNPAWVSNAVKAVRKIWSTEYKSYQLPDKQQEKRQELDEFDRWRQKVYSTASEVKDEFDRFIYGSQVGIGQQTALQWWLEPTQRENFPLLCRMAIDIFCIPPMSTEAERIFSGARRQVTWDRSSIPSSDNWKDSGSVSLSSNCPVISAWYSGELGTLPVVDSMVEYPPRVEDSK
;
A
#
# COMPACT_ATOMS: atom_id res chain seq x y z
N MET A 1 -46.03 19.53 13.63
CA MET A 1 -44.61 19.40 13.25
C MET A 1 -43.88 18.37 14.12
N GLU A 2 -44.55 17.30 14.59
CA GLU A 2 -43.96 16.31 15.53
C GLU A 2 -43.55 14.96 14.90
N LYS A 3 -43.70 14.80 13.58
CA LYS A 3 -43.46 13.51 12.92
C LYS A 3 -42.00 13.21 12.55
N ASP A 4 -41.10 14.19 12.71
CA ASP A 4 -39.68 14.06 12.35
C ASP A 4 -38.74 14.02 13.58
N ALA A 5 -39.28 13.89 14.80
CA ALA A 5 -38.46 13.79 16.00
C ALA A 5 -37.96 12.34 16.21
N LEU A 6 -36.63 12.18 16.35
CA LEU A 6 -36.02 10.90 16.68
C LEU A 6 -36.43 10.45 18.09
N ASP A 7 -36.95 9.22 18.20
CA ASP A 7 -37.24 8.61 19.49
C ASP A 7 -35.95 8.21 20.24
N HIS A 8 -36.05 7.94 21.54
CA HIS A 8 -34.88 7.55 22.37
C HIS A 8 -34.17 6.29 21.84
N LYS A 9 -34.90 5.34 21.23
CA LYS A 9 -34.32 4.12 20.67
C LYS A 9 -33.53 4.41 19.39
N ALA A 10 -33.98 5.36 18.59
CA ALA A 10 -33.32 5.87 17.39
C ALA A 10 -32.06 6.66 17.76
N TRP A 11 -32.07 7.43 18.85
CA TRP A 11 -30.87 8.09 19.38
C TRP A 11 -29.80 7.11 19.85
N ASN A 12 -30.19 6.05 20.57
CA ASN A 12 -29.25 5.00 20.97
C ASN A 12 -28.62 4.31 19.75
N GLU A 13 -29.44 3.97 18.75
CA GLU A 13 -28.97 3.37 17.50
C GLU A 13 -28.03 4.29 16.71
N LEU A 14 -28.30 5.60 16.71
CA LEU A 14 -27.40 6.59 16.11
C LEU A 14 -26.06 6.65 16.88
N GLY A 15 -26.10 6.52 18.20
CA GLY A 15 -24.90 6.40 19.04
C GLY A 15 -24.05 5.20 18.67
N ASP A 16 -24.67 4.03 18.46
CA ASP A 16 -23.96 2.81 18.04
C ASP A 16 -23.35 2.96 16.63
N ILE A 17 -24.08 3.57 15.70
CA ILE A 17 -23.59 3.86 14.34
C ILE A 17 -22.43 4.84 14.39
N HIS A 18 -22.54 5.91 15.18
CA HIS A 18 -21.48 6.90 15.34
C HIS A 18 -20.22 6.26 15.93
N ALA A 19 -20.36 5.47 17.00
CA ALA A 19 -19.24 4.75 17.61
C ALA A 19 -18.57 3.78 16.62
N PHE A 20 -19.37 3.10 15.79
CA PHE A 20 -18.84 2.22 14.74
C PHE A 20 -18.08 3.00 13.65
N LEU A 21 -18.63 4.11 13.17
CA LEU A 21 -18.04 4.92 12.09
C LEU A 21 -16.88 5.80 12.53
N GLN A 22 -16.75 6.09 13.82
CA GLN A 22 -15.66 6.91 14.36
C GLN A 22 -14.28 6.37 13.99
N VAL A 23 -14.14 5.03 13.94
CA VAL A 23 -12.89 4.37 13.54
C VAL A 23 -12.51 4.69 12.09
N PHE A 24 -13.49 4.72 11.18
CA PHE A 24 -13.28 5.09 9.78
C PHE A 24 -12.79 6.53 9.63
N HIS A 25 -13.36 7.45 10.41
CA HIS A 25 -12.90 8.83 10.43
C HIS A 25 -11.44 8.95 10.90
N GLN A 26 -11.07 8.19 11.95
CA GLN A 26 -9.70 8.22 12.50
C GLN A 26 -8.64 7.72 11.53
N ILE A 27 -8.95 6.72 10.69
CA ILE A 27 -8.03 6.22 9.67
C ILE A 27 -7.99 7.14 8.44
N SER A 28 -9.12 7.73 8.04
CA SER A 28 -9.19 8.59 6.84
C SER A 28 -8.61 10.00 7.05
N VAL A 29 -8.60 10.52 8.28
CA VAL A 29 -8.22 11.91 8.60
C VAL A 29 -6.90 11.99 9.36
N ARG A 30 -5.97 11.05 9.13
CA ARG A 30 -4.64 11.11 9.78
C ARG A 30 -3.86 12.34 9.30
N PRO A 31 -3.55 13.32 10.17
CA PRO A 31 -2.80 14.51 9.77
C PRO A 31 -1.31 14.17 9.58
N GLY A 32 -0.69 14.69 8.52
CA GLY A 32 0.77 14.72 8.38
C GLY A 32 1.45 13.43 7.91
N ARG A 33 0.70 12.41 7.51
CA ARG A 33 1.24 11.24 6.79
C ARG A 33 0.67 11.20 5.38
N GLU A 34 1.54 11.09 4.39
CA GLU A 34 1.16 10.73 3.03
C GLU A 34 0.54 9.33 3.11
N ASN A 35 -0.66 9.15 2.55
CA ASN A 35 -1.23 7.81 2.47
C ASN A 35 -0.31 7.03 1.53
N THR A 36 0.39 6.04 2.04
CA THR A 36 1.20 5.12 1.24
C THR A 36 0.50 3.77 1.12
N LEU A 37 0.86 2.97 0.11
CA LEU A 37 0.22 1.67 -0.13
C LEU A 37 0.31 0.70 1.05
N ASP A 38 1.42 0.72 1.80
CA ASP A 38 1.59 -0.09 3.00
C ASP A 38 0.60 0.28 4.10
N GLU A 39 0.28 1.57 4.25
CA GLU A 39 -0.72 2.01 5.22
C GLU A 39 -2.13 1.53 4.87
N VAL A 40 -2.48 1.48 3.58
CA VAL A 40 -3.81 1.02 3.14
C VAL A 40 -4.11 -0.38 3.63
N LEU A 41 -3.19 -1.32 3.40
CA LEU A 41 -3.42 -2.71 3.77
C LEU A 41 -3.45 -2.87 5.29
N SER A 42 -2.60 -2.15 6.04
CA SER A 42 -2.70 -2.10 7.50
C SER A 42 -4.02 -1.48 8.00
N HIS A 43 -4.57 -0.46 7.33
CA HIS A 43 -5.88 0.10 7.67
C HIS A 43 -6.99 -0.91 7.39
N MET A 44 -6.90 -1.63 6.28
CA MET A 44 -7.85 -2.69 5.90
C MET A 44 -7.81 -3.84 6.91
N ASP A 45 -6.63 -4.32 7.30
CA ASP A 45 -6.46 -5.33 8.36
C ASP A 45 -7.11 -4.90 9.69
N PHE A 46 -6.86 -3.65 10.09
CA PHE A 46 -7.44 -3.08 11.30
C PHE A 46 -8.96 -2.94 11.22
N LEU A 47 -9.49 -2.51 10.07
CA LEU A 47 -10.93 -2.46 9.84
C LEU A 47 -11.55 -3.86 9.92
N HIS A 48 -10.91 -4.87 9.34
CA HIS A 48 -11.38 -6.26 9.44
C HIS A 48 -11.48 -6.73 10.90
N HIS A 49 -10.49 -6.38 11.74
CA HIS A 49 -10.57 -6.63 13.19
C HIS A 49 -11.70 -5.85 13.87
N HIS A 50 -11.89 -4.57 13.54
CA HIS A 50 -12.95 -3.73 14.10
C HIS A 50 -14.34 -4.29 13.76
N PHE A 51 -14.53 -4.68 12.50
CA PHE A 51 -15.70 -5.40 12.02
C PHE A 51 -15.90 -6.66 12.86
N THR A 52 -14.89 -7.55 12.93
CA THR A 52 -14.97 -8.84 13.66
C THR A 52 -15.38 -8.66 15.11
N ARG A 53 -14.78 -7.68 15.81
CA ARG A 53 -15.10 -7.34 17.19
C ARG A 53 -16.51 -6.77 17.35
N THR A 54 -16.98 -5.99 16.39
CA THR A 54 -18.30 -5.38 16.42
C THR A 54 -19.41 -6.41 16.16
N LYS A 55 -19.12 -7.47 15.40
CA LYS A 55 -20.07 -8.55 15.08
C LYS A 55 -20.80 -9.07 16.31
N ASP A 56 -20.06 -9.33 17.39
CA ASP A 56 -20.62 -9.93 18.60
C ASP A 56 -21.55 -8.98 19.37
N ARG A 57 -21.32 -7.66 19.25
CA ARG A 57 -22.19 -6.61 19.80
C ARG A 57 -23.39 -6.32 18.90
N ALA A 58 -23.22 -6.46 17.60
CA ALA A 58 -24.25 -6.15 16.61
C ALA A 58 -25.48 -7.06 16.74
N PHE A 59 -25.30 -8.31 17.21
CA PHE A 59 -26.41 -9.25 17.43
C PHE A 59 -27.44 -8.77 18.46
N SER A 60 -27.10 -7.81 19.32
CA SER A 60 -28.02 -7.28 20.34
C SER A 60 -29.13 -6.38 19.75
N GLY A 61 -28.97 -5.89 18.52
CA GLY A 61 -29.93 -4.97 17.88
C GLY A 61 -30.24 -5.34 16.43
N PRO A 62 -31.44 -5.87 16.10
CA PRO A 62 -31.75 -6.34 14.74
C PRO A 62 -31.60 -5.29 13.63
N ARG A 63 -31.96 -4.02 13.91
CA ARG A 63 -31.85 -2.92 12.94
C ARG A 63 -30.41 -2.52 12.67
N PHE A 64 -29.59 -2.43 13.73
CA PHE A 64 -28.17 -2.16 13.62
C PHE A 64 -27.45 -3.30 12.90
N TYR A 65 -27.76 -4.56 13.26
CA TYR A 65 -27.21 -5.75 12.63
C TYR A 65 -27.42 -5.76 11.11
N ALA A 66 -28.63 -5.46 10.63
CA ALA A 66 -28.91 -5.44 9.19
C ALA A 66 -28.00 -4.44 8.44
N ARG A 67 -27.82 -3.23 8.99
CA ARG A 67 -26.94 -2.21 8.37
C ARG A 67 -25.47 -2.57 8.46
N PHE A 68 -25.05 -3.04 9.64
CA PHE A 68 -23.70 -3.55 9.88
C PHE A 68 -23.35 -4.69 8.91
N HIS A 69 -24.28 -5.62 8.69
CA HIS A 69 -24.08 -6.77 7.81
C HIS A 69 -23.89 -6.33 6.35
N VAL A 70 -24.69 -5.39 5.85
CA VAL A 70 -24.49 -4.82 4.52
C VAL A 70 -23.15 -4.10 4.40
N ALA A 71 -22.76 -3.33 5.44
CA ALA A 71 -21.45 -2.67 5.48
C ALA A 71 -20.30 -3.69 5.48
N TRP A 72 -20.44 -4.79 6.23
CA TRP A 72 -19.47 -5.89 6.25
C TRP A 72 -19.31 -6.50 4.87
N LEU A 73 -20.41 -6.89 4.21
CA LEU A 73 -20.36 -7.50 2.87
C LEU A 73 -19.65 -6.58 1.87
N LYS A 74 -19.93 -5.27 1.94
CA LYS A 74 -19.26 -4.29 1.10
C LYS A 74 -17.76 -4.21 1.43
N PHE A 75 -17.40 -4.18 2.71
CA PHE A 75 -16.01 -4.15 3.15
C PHE A 75 -15.24 -5.40 2.69
N GLU A 76 -15.79 -6.60 2.91
CA GLU A 76 -15.20 -7.87 2.49
C GLU A 76 -14.89 -7.88 0.99
N LYS A 77 -15.81 -7.36 0.16
CA LYS A 77 -15.60 -7.23 -1.28
C LYS A 77 -14.35 -6.40 -1.60
N TYR A 78 -14.21 -5.22 -1.00
CA TYR A 78 -13.05 -4.36 -1.25
C TYR A 78 -11.76 -4.94 -0.66
N TYR A 79 -11.86 -5.58 0.50
CA TYR A 79 -10.75 -6.28 1.13
C TYR A 79 -10.18 -7.37 0.19
N GLN A 80 -11.06 -8.21 -0.38
CA GLN A 80 -10.65 -9.23 -1.37
C GLN A 80 -9.99 -8.63 -2.62
N LEU A 81 -10.43 -7.46 -3.08
CA LEU A 81 -9.77 -6.78 -4.21
C LEU A 81 -8.34 -6.34 -3.87
N THR A 82 -8.08 -5.95 -2.62
CA THR A 82 -6.70 -5.63 -2.19
C THR A 82 -5.80 -6.87 -2.14
N GLU A 83 -6.35 -8.05 -1.84
CA GLU A 83 -5.62 -9.32 -1.92
C GLU A 83 -5.27 -9.72 -3.37
N GLN A 84 -6.12 -9.35 -4.33
CA GLN A 84 -5.91 -9.65 -5.75
C GLN A 84 -4.83 -8.78 -6.41
N ALA A 85 -4.56 -7.60 -5.87
CA ALA A 85 -3.55 -6.67 -6.38
C ALA A 85 -2.22 -6.83 -5.62
N PRO A 86 -1.19 -7.47 -6.21
CA PRO A 86 0.05 -7.80 -5.50
C PRO A 86 0.84 -6.57 -5.01
N VAL A 87 0.54 -5.40 -5.57
CA VAL A 87 1.16 -4.12 -5.26
C VAL A 87 0.95 -3.70 -3.79
N TYR A 88 -0.25 -3.94 -3.23
CA TYR A 88 -0.51 -3.67 -1.80
C TYR A 88 0.37 -4.55 -0.90
N VAL A 89 0.47 -5.83 -1.25
CA VAL A 89 1.29 -6.78 -0.48
C VAL A 89 2.79 -6.50 -0.68
N ALA A 90 3.20 -6.02 -1.85
CA ALA A 90 4.56 -5.57 -2.11
C ALA A 90 4.95 -4.41 -1.17
N GLY A 91 4.05 -3.46 -0.92
CA GLY A 91 4.26 -2.38 0.05
C GLY A 91 4.61 -2.91 1.44
N ILE A 92 3.88 -3.91 1.94
CA ILE A 92 4.18 -4.54 3.24
C ILE A 92 5.51 -5.29 3.21
N LEU A 93 5.76 -6.12 2.18
CA LEU A 93 6.98 -6.91 2.07
C LEU A 93 8.24 -6.05 1.98
N LEU A 94 8.15 -4.90 1.32
CA LEU A 94 9.24 -3.93 1.15
C LEU A 94 9.32 -2.94 2.33
N HIS A 95 8.37 -2.95 3.26
CA HIS A 95 8.42 -2.11 4.44
C HIS A 95 9.40 -2.69 5.48
N PRO A 96 10.48 -1.97 5.86
CA PRO A 96 11.55 -2.48 6.71
C PRO A 96 11.11 -2.94 8.11
N ALA A 97 10.07 -2.33 8.69
CA ALA A 97 9.52 -2.75 9.98
C ALA A 97 8.49 -3.90 9.90
N LEU A 98 7.89 -4.17 8.73
CA LEU A 98 6.80 -5.14 8.59
C LEU A 98 7.33 -6.45 8.01
N ARG A 99 7.84 -6.39 6.77
CA ARG A 99 8.40 -7.50 5.99
C ARG A 99 7.47 -8.72 5.96
N LYS A 100 8.02 -9.92 5.70
CA LYS A 100 7.26 -11.17 5.70
C LYS A 100 6.69 -11.51 7.09
N SER A 101 7.38 -11.09 8.16
CA SER A 101 6.96 -11.37 9.54
C SER A 101 5.56 -10.86 9.84
N TYR A 102 5.23 -9.63 9.42
CA TYR A 102 3.89 -9.06 9.59
C TYR A 102 2.81 -9.94 8.93
N LEU A 103 3.00 -10.34 7.67
CA LEU A 103 2.02 -11.19 6.98
C LEU A 103 1.89 -12.57 7.63
N SER A 104 2.98 -13.09 8.17
CA SER A 104 2.98 -14.40 8.83
C SER A 104 2.19 -14.37 10.14
N GLU A 105 2.24 -13.25 10.87
CA GLU A 105 1.44 -13.02 12.08
C GLU A 105 -0.03 -12.76 11.73
N GLN A 106 -0.29 -11.85 10.80
CA GLN A 106 -1.65 -11.44 10.46
C GLN A 106 -2.44 -12.56 9.76
N TRP A 107 -1.78 -13.40 8.98
CA TRP A 107 -2.39 -14.51 8.24
C TRP A 107 -1.99 -15.88 8.81
N GLU A 108 -1.73 -15.97 10.12
CA GLU A 108 -1.30 -17.21 10.80
C GLU A 108 -2.23 -18.40 10.49
N ARG A 109 -3.54 -18.15 10.39
CA ARG A 109 -4.55 -19.18 10.09
C ARG A 109 -4.44 -19.76 8.68
N ASN A 110 -3.85 -19.03 7.73
CA ASN A 110 -3.81 -19.37 6.32
C ASN A 110 -2.40 -19.15 5.73
N PRO A 111 -1.40 -19.98 6.10
CA PRO A 111 -0.02 -19.80 5.65
C PRO A 111 0.15 -19.91 4.13
N ALA A 112 -0.78 -20.57 3.44
CA ALA A 112 -0.81 -20.64 1.98
C ALA A 112 -0.94 -19.25 1.33
N TRP A 113 -1.66 -18.32 1.96
CA TRP A 113 -1.83 -16.96 1.46
C TRP A 113 -0.53 -16.18 1.48
N VAL A 114 0.24 -16.29 2.57
CA VAL A 114 1.58 -15.69 2.68
C VAL A 114 2.47 -16.20 1.55
N SER A 115 2.45 -17.51 1.30
CA SER A 115 3.22 -18.13 0.21
C SER A 115 2.81 -17.60 -1.17
N ASN A 116 1.50 -17.53 -1.44
CA ASN A 116 0.97 -17.04 -2.72
C ASN A 116 1.28 -15.57 -2.95
N ALA A 117 1.11 -14.73 -1.92
CA ALA A 117 1.46 -13.32 -1.98
C ALA A 117 2.95 -13.09 -2.24
N VAL A 118 3.83 -13.78 -1.49
CA VAL A 118 5.28 -13.71 -1.71
C VAL A 118 5.65 -14.18 -3.12
N LYS A 119 5.00 -15.22 -3.64
CA LYS A 119 5.20 -15.68 -5.04
C LYS A 119 4.77 -14.61 -6.04
N ALA A 120 3.63 -13.95 -5.83
CA ALA A 120 3.14 -12.91 -6.73
C ALA A 120 4.10 -11.70 -6.77
N VAL A 121 4.57 -11.23 -5.62
CA VAL A 121 5.53 -10.11 -5.55
C VAL A 121 6.90 -10.51 -6.11
N ARG A 122 7.34 -11.75 -5.84
CA ARG A 122 8.57 -12.30 -6.43
C ARG A 122 8.53 -12.36 -7.95
N LYS A 123 7.35 -12.62 -8.53
CA LYS A 123 7.16 -12.59 -9.99
C LYS A 123 7.46 -11.19 -10.53
N ILE A 124 6.89 -10.14 -9.92
CA ILE A 124 7.16 -8.74 -10.28
C ILE A 124 8.67 -8.45 -10.17
N TRP A 125 9.28 -8.80 -9.03
CA TRP A 125 10.72 -8.64 -8.81
C TRP A 125 11.57 -9.30 -9.92
N SER A 126 11.27 -10.56 -10.24
CA SER A 126 12.07 -11.35 -11.17
C SER A 126 11.91 -10.90 -12.63
N THR A 127 10.72 -10.43 -13.01
CA THR A 127 10.41 -10.02 -14.38
C THR A 127 10.89 -8.59 -14.66
N GLU A 128 10.64 -7.65 -13.75
CA GLU A 128 10.80 -6.21 -14.03
C GLU A 128 12.10 -5.61 -13.48
N TYR A 129 12.68 -6.18 -12.42
CA TYR A 129 13.77 -5.53 -11.67
C TYR A 129 15.07 -6.32 -11.63
N LYS A 130 14.99 -7.64 -11.49
CA LYS A 130 16.17 -8.50 -11.30
C LYS A 130 17.14 -8.49 -12.49
N SER A 131 16.63 -8.32 -13.71
CA SER A 131 17.42 -8.28 -14.94
C SER A 131 17.98 -6.89 -15.26
N TYR A 132 17.65 -5.88 -14.45
CA TYR A 132 18.02 -4.51 -14.72
C TYR A 132 19.53 -4.29 -14.56
N GLN A 133 20.17 -3.77 -15.61
CA GLN A 133 21.58 -3.39 -15.58
C GLN A 133 21.71 -1.98 -15.02
N LEU A 134 22.32 -1.85 -13.85
CA LEU A 134 22.58 -0.53 -13.26
C LEU A 134 23.53 0.26 -14.17
N PRO A 135 23.26 1.56 -14.42
CA PRO A 135 24.19 2.41 -15.15
C PRO A 135 25.54 2.38 -14.43
N ASP A 136 26.60 2.15 -15.20
CA ASP A 136 27.95 1.91 -14.76
C ASP A 136 28.57 3.18 -14.14
N LYS A 137 28.10 3.59 -12.95
CA LYS A 137 28.58 4.79 -12.25
C LYS A 137 29.81 4.51 -11.35
N GLN A 138 30.40 3.31 -11.41
CA GLN A 138 31.54 2.93 -10.57
C GLN A 138 32.66 2.18 -11.32
N GLN A 139 32.73 2.27 -12.65
CA GLN A 139 33.94 1.88 -13.39
C GLN A 139 35.04 2.97 -13.34
N GLU A 140 34.83 4.08 -12.63
CA GLU A 140 35.85 5.14 -12.44
C GLU A 140 36.46 5.08 -11.03
N LYS A 141 37.33 4.08 -10.85
CA LYS A 141 38.45 3.95 -9.89
C LYS A 141 38.58 2.49 -9.49
N ARG A 142 38.90 1.64 -10.47
CA ARG A 142 39.64 0.41 -10.16
C ARG A 142 41.05 0.83 -9.74
N GLN A 143 41.19 1.40 -8.53
CA GLN A 143 42.49 1.45 -7.87
C GLN A 143 42.98 0.01 -7.79
N GLU A 144 44.21 -0.24 -8.20
CA GLU A 144 44.85 -1.54 -7.97
C GLU A 144 44.84 -1.78 -6.46
N LEU A 145 43.92 -2.63 -6.00
CA LEU A 145 43.84 -3.02 -4.60
C LEU A 145 45.14 -3.73 -4.23
N ASP A 146 45.76 -3.31 -3.14
CA ASP A 146 46.94 -3.96 -2.55
C ASP A 146 46.60 -5.39 -2.09
N GLU A 147 47.62 -6.24 -1.88
CA GLU A 147 47.44 -7.62 -1.43
C GLU A 147 46.64 -7.70 -0.12
N PHE A 148 46.85 -6.74 0.80
CA PHE A 148 46.07 -6.65 2.03
C PHE A 148 44.59 -6.34 1.77
N ASP A 149 44.27 -5.46 0.82
CA ASP A 149 42.91 -5.12 0.45
C ASP A 149 42.19 -6.27 -0.25
N ARG A 150 42.90 -7.02 -1.11
CA ARG A 150 42.38 -8.24 -1.74
C ARG A 150 42.11 -9.33 -0.70
N TRP A 151 43.01 -9.50 0.28
CA TRP A 151 42.80 -10.43 1.38
C TRP A 151 41.61 -10.02 2.25
N ARG A 152 41.50 -8.73 2.63
CA ARG A 152 40.34 -8.20 3.36
C ARG A 152 39.05 -8.44 2.60
N GLN A 153 38.98 -8.08 1.32
CA GLN A 153 37.81 -8.35 0.48
C GLN A 153 37.47 -9.84 0.46
N LYS A 154 38.45 -10.73 0.31
CA LYS A 154 38.22 -12.19 0.30
C LYS A 154 37.63 -12.66 1.63
N VAL A 155 38.18 -12.23 2.76
CA VAL A 155 37.70 -12.58 4.11
C VAL A 155 36.26 -12.09 4.32
N TYR A 156 35.95 -10.85 3.93
CA TYR A 156 34.59 -10.31 4.07
C TYR A 156 33.59 -10.88 3.04
N SER A 157 34.04 -11.27 1.85
CA SER A 157 33.18 -11.85 0.79
C SER A 157 32.75 -13.28 1.06
N THR A 158 33.53 -14.04 1.84
CA THR A 158 33.26 -15.47 2.10
C THR A 158 32.00 -15.68 2.95
N ALA A 159 31.49 -14.63 3.62
CA ALA A 159 30.32 -14.69 4.48
C ALA A 159 28.96 -14.52 3.75
N SER A 160 28.97 -14.16 2.46
CA SER A 160 27.73 -13.89 1.73
C SER A 160 27.37 -15.08 0.84
N GLU A 161 26.62 -16.05 1.38
CA GLU A 161 25.73 -16.84 0.52
C GLU A 161 24.92 -15.83 -0.31
N VAL A 162 25.09 -15.84 -1.64
CA VAL A 162 24.43 -14.91 -2.55
C VAL A 162 22.94 -15.27 -2.60
N LYS A 163 22.21 -14.91 -1.53
CA LYS A 163 20.76 -14.89 -1.53
C LYS A 163 20.33 -13.68 -2.33
N ASP A 164 19.39 -13.92 -3.25
CA ASP A 164 18.70 -12.92 -4.02
C ASP A 164 18.28 -11.73 -3.12
N GLU A 165 18.46 -10.49 -3.59
CA GLU A 165 18.22 -9.29 -2.75
C GLU A 165 16.82 -9.28 -2.13
N PHE A 166 15.81 -9.69 -2.90
CA PHE A 166 14.43 -9.77 -2.42
C PHE A 166 14.30 -10.75 -1.26
N ASP A 167 14.87 -11.96 -1.41
CA ASP A 167 14.88 -12.95 -0.33
C ASP A 167 15.65 -12.47 0.89
N ARG A 168 16.85 -11.93 0.68
CA ARG A 168 17.69 -11.42 1.77
C ARG A 168 16.95 -10.34 2.58
N PHE A 169 16.16 -9.50 1.90
CA PHE A 169 15.39 -8.46 2.57
C PHE A 169 14.17 -9.01 3.31
N ILE A 170 13.26 -9.72 2.61
CA ILE A 170 11.96 -10.10 3.20
C ILE A 170 12.09 -11.10 4.36
N TYR A 171 13.14 -11.92 4.35
CA TYR A 171 13.44 -12.89 5.41
C TYR A 171 14.38 -12.33 6.49
N GLY A 172 14.93 -11.13 6.30
CA GLY A 172 15.77 -10.48 7.29
C GLY A 172 14.95 -9.96 8.48
N SER A 173 15.62 -9.70 9.61
CA SER A 173 14.99 -9.14 10.81
C SER A 173 14.39 -7.76 10.57
N GLN A 174 13.22 -7.50 11.18
CA GLN A 174 12.55 -6.20 11.12
C GLN A 174 13.48 -5.09 11.61
N VAL A 175 13.43 -3.94 10.93
CA VAL A 175 14.22 -2.75 11.26
C VAL A 175 13.26 -1.64 11.66
N GLY A 176 13.46 -1.08 12.87
CA GLY A 176 12.69 0.06 13.34
C GLY A 176 13.09 1.33 12.58
N ILE A 177 12.13 1.96 11.91
CA ILE A 177 12.36 3.18 11.11
C ILE A 177 11.95 4.48 11.83
N GLY A 178 11.58 4.40 13.11
CA GLY A 178 11.20 5.58 13.89
C GLY A 178 9.98 6.30 13.31
N GLN A 179 10.15 7.58 12.97
CA GLN A 179 9.07 8.42 12.42
C GLN A 179 9.11 8.57 10.89
N GLN A 180 10.17 8.08 10.23
CA GLN A 180 10.32 8.23 8.79
C GLN A 180 9.41 7.27 8.02
N THR A 181 9.10 7.60 6.77
CA THR A 181 8.33 6.71 5.88
C THR A 181 9.23 5.59 5.33
N ALA A 182 8.62 4.48 4.88
CA ALA A 182 9.37 3.43 4.20
C ALA A 182 10.12 3.96 2.96
N LEU A 183 9.48 4.88 2.21
CA LEU A 183 10.13 5.54 1.08
C LEU A 183 11.39 6.29 1.52
N GLN A 184 11.32 7.12 2.57
CA GLN A 184 12.49 7.84 3.09
C GLN A 184 13.63 6.90 3.49
N TRP A 185 13.30 5.77 4.12
CA TRP A 185 14.29 4.74 4.46
C TRP A 185 14.98 4.16 3.21
N TRP A 186 14.24 3.87 2.14
CA TRP A 186 14.80 3.37 0.87
C TRP A 186 15.60 4.42 0.10
N LEU A 187 15.39 5.71 0.36
CA LEU A 187 16.16 6.80 -0.23
C LEU A 187 17.53 7.00 0.46
N GLU A 188 17.77 6.41 1.64
CA GLU A 188 19.05 6.50 2.33
C GLU A 188 20.20 5.86 1.52
N PRO A 189 21.39 6.52 1.44
CA PRO A 189 22.52 6.00 0.67
C PRO A 189 22.96 4.59 1.09
N THR A 190 22.95 4.32 2.40
CA THR A 190 23.30 3.01 2.98
C THR A 190 22.41 1.88 2.46
N GLN A 191 21.11 2.13 2.30
CA GLN A 191 20.19 1.10 1.81
C GLN A 191 20.32 0.90 0.31
N ARG A 192 20.57 1.98 -0.45
CA ARG A 192 20.85 1.89 -1.89
C ARG A 192 22.13 1.13 -2.20
N GLU A 193 23.15 1.22 -1.34
CA GLU A 193 24.37 0.42 -1.45
C GLU A 193 24.12 -1.05 -1.07
N ASN A 194 23.34 -1.29 -0.02
CA ASN A 194 23.05 -2.65 0.45
C ASN A 194 22.09 -3.42 -0.47
N PHE A 195 21.19 -2.73 -1.17
CA PHE A 195 20.08 -3.28 -1.96
C PHE A 195 19.86 -2.49 -3.26
N PRO A 196 20.83 -2.48 -4.18
CA PRO A 196 20.85 -1.56 -5.31
C PRO A 196 19.76 -1.83 -6.37
N LEU A 197 19.30 -3.08 -6.51
CA LEU A 197 18.20 -3.42 -7.42
C LEU A 197 16.86 -3.34 -6.71
N LEU A 198 16.79 -3.84 -5.47
CA LEU A 198 15.55 -3.88 -4.70
C LEU A 198 15.05 -2.49 -4.30
N CYS A 199 15.94 -1.53 -4.02
CA CYS A 199 15.55 -0.16 -3.71
C CYS A 199 14.76 0.50 -4.86
N ARG A 200 15.00 0.12 -6.12
CA ARG A 200 14.24 0.64 -7.26
C ARG A 200 12.80 0.16 -7.24
N MET A 201 12.59 -1.14 -7.02
CA MET A 201 11.27 -1.71 -6.85
C MET A 201 10.53 -1.05 -5.69
N ALA A 202 11.21 -0.86 -4.56
CA ALA A 202 10.62 -0.21 -3.40
C ALA A 202 10.21 1.23 -3.69
N ILE A 203 11.07 2.03 -4.32
CA ILE A 203 10.75 3.41 -4.69
C ILE A 203 9.55 3.43 -5.65
N ASP A 204 9.55 2.60 -6.69
CA ASP A 204 8.45 2.56 -7.65
C ASP A 204 7.12 2.20 -6.98
N ILE A 205 7.11 1.20 -6.11
CA ILE A 205 5.92 0.79 -5.36
C ILE A 205 5.45 1.90 -4.41
N PHE A 206 6.34 2.47 -3.58
CA PHE A 206 5.93 3.50 -2.61
C PHE A 206 5.55 4.84 -3.26
N CYS A 207 5.95 5.09 -4.50
CA CYS A 207 5.53 6.26 -5.27
C CYS A 207 4.13 6.11 -5.90
N ILE A 208 3.52 4.92 -5.86
CA ILE A 208 2.14 4.74 -6.33
C ILE A 208 1.18 5.36 -5.31
N PRO A 209 0.36 6.34 -5.71
CA PRO A 209 -0.64 6.89 -4.80
C PRO A 209 -1.71 5.82 -4.51
N PRO A 210 -2.02 5.54 -3.24
CA PRO A 210 -2.99 4.49 -2.89
C PRO A 210 -4.43 4.83 -3.25
N MET A 211 -4.77 6.10 -3.39
CA MET A 211 -6.12 6.58 -3.66
C MET A 211 -6.06 7.82 -4.57
N SER A 212 -7.05 7.97 -5.46
CA SER A 212 -7.22 9.19 -6.28
C SER A 212 -7.56 10.44 -5.45
N THR A 213 -7.82 10.29 -4.16
CA THR A 213 -8.24 11.37 -3.26
C THR A 213 -7.16 12.43 -3.05
N GLU A 214 -5.88 12.12 -3.27
CA GLU A 214 -4.82 13.13 -3.23
C GLU A 214 -4.96 14.11 -4.41
N ALA A 215 -5.23 13.59 -5.61
CA ALA A 215 -5.58 14.42 -6.75
C ALA A 215 -6.87 15.22 -6.47
N GLU A 216 -7.91 14.59 -5.91
CA GLU A 216 -9.15 15.29 -5.54
C GLU A 216 -8.93 16.38 -4.48
N ARG A 217 -8.01 16.19 -3.51
CA ARG A 217 -7.64 17.21 -2.53
C ARG A 217 -6.97 18.40 -3.22
N ILE A 218 -6.04 18.13 -4.14
CA ILE A 218 -5.36 19.18 -4.92
C ILE A 218 -6.36 19.91 -5.82
N PHE A 219 -7.26 19.20 -6.51
CA PHE A 219 -8.31 19.79 -7.34
C PHE A 219 -9.35 20.57 -6.52
N SER A 220 -9.72 20.07 -5.34
CA SER A 220 -10.63 20.77 -4.41
C SER A 220 -9.98 22.02 -3.80
N GLY A 221 -8.66 22.00 -3.59
CA GLY A 221 -7.88 23.17 -3.22
C GLY A 221 -7.79 24.20 -4.35
N ALA A 222 -7.46 23.74 -5.57
CA ALA A 222 -7.40 24.56 -6.77
C ALA A 222 -8.75 25.17 -7.16
N ARG A 223 -9.87 24.53 -6.80
CA ARG A 223 -11.23 25.08 -6.94
C ARG A 223 -11.43 26.39 -6.18
N ARG A 224 -10.63 26.68 -5.15
CA ARG A 224 -10.66 28.00 -4.45
C ARG A 224 -9.96 29.10 -5.24
N GLN A 225 -9.12 28.75 -6.23
CA GLN A 225 -8.43 29.69 -7.11
C GLN A 225 -9.16 29.91 -8.46
N VAL A 226 -10.07 29.00 -8.84
CA VAL A 226 -10.91 29.12 -10.04
C VAL A 226 -12.29 29.66 -9.64
N THR A 227 -12.51 30.95 -9.82
CA THR A 227 -13.82 31.59 -9.64
C THR A 227 -14.79 31.06 -10.71
N TRP A 228 -16.07 30.84 -10.35
CA TRP A 228 -17.10 30.31 -11.26
C TRP A 228 -17.26 31.09 -12.58
N ASP A 229 -16.88 32.38 -12.61
CA ASP A 229 -16.98 33.26 -13.78
C ASP A 229 -15.81 33.15 -14.78
N ARG A 230 -14.83 32.26 -14.57
CA ARG A 230 -13.77 31.97 -15.56
C ARG A 230 -13.71 30.50 -15.94
N SER A 231 -14.80 29.99 -16.50
CA SER A 231 -14.85 28.66 -17.13
C SER A 231 -14.20 28.66 -18.51
N SER A 232 -12.88 28.89 -18.56
CA SER A 232 -11.97 28.40 -19.60
C SER A 232 -10.56 28.89 -19.26
N ILE A 233 -9.76 28.03 -18.62
CA ILE A 233 -8.31 28.15 -18.77
C ILE A 233 -8.00 27.40 -20.07
N PRO A 234 -7.45 28.06 -21.11
CA PRO A 234 -7.06 27.35 -22.31
C PRO A 234 -6.00 26.31 -21.91
N SER A 235 -6.20 25.06 -22.36
CA SER A 235 -5.21 24.00 -22.28
C SER A 235 -3.91 24.52 -22.91
N SER A 236 -2.92 24.86 -22.09
CA SER A 236 -1.61 25.26 -22.58
C SER A 236 -0.88 24.01 -23.04
N ASP A 237 -0.95 23.73 -24.35
CA ASP A 237 -0.23 22.65 -25.04
C ASP A 237 1.29 22.90 -25.13
N ASN A 238 1.93 23.29 -24.03
CA ASN A 238 3.38 23.49 -24.00
C ASN A 238 4.00 23.05 -22.68
N TRP A 239 4.03 21.73 -22.47
CA TRP A 239 4.78 21.07 -21.40
C TRP A 239 6.26 20.83 -21.75
N LYS A 240 6.92 21.75 -22.46
CA LYS A 240 8.35 21.56 -22.81
C LYS A 240 9.36 22.32 -21.97
N ASP A 241 8.99 23.37 -21.23
CA ASP A 241 9.99 24.21 -20.55
C ASP A 241 9.70 24.48 -19.07
N SER A 242 9.37 23.43 -18.31
CA SER A 242 9.48 23.49 -16.85
C SER A 242 10.24 22.25 -16.43
N GLY A 243 11.42 22.46 -15.83
CA GLY A 243 12.37 21.43 -15.38
C GLY A 243 11.76 20.47 -14.36
N SER A 244 10.87 19.62 -14.84
CA SER A 244 10.38 18.45 -14.14
C SER A 244 11.48 17.41 -14.23
N VAL A 245 12.00 17.02 -13.07
CA VAL A 245 12.80 15.80 -12.95
C VAL A 245 11.97 14.69 -13.57
N SER A 246 12.47 14.12 -14.66
CA SER A 246 11.85 13.03 -15.41
C SER A 246 11.71 11.80 -14.52
N LEU A 247 10.66 11.76 -13.70
CA LEU A 247 10.21 10.57 -13.00
C LEU A 247 9.48 9.68 -14.00
N SER A 248 10.28 8.81 -14.60
CA SER A 248 9.90 7.50 -15.13
C SER A 248 8.61 7.40 -15.96
N SER A 249 8.60 8.01 -17.14
CA SER A 249 7.74 7.58 -18.25
C SER A 249 8.05 6.15 -18.76
N ASN A 250 9.01 5.45 -18.12
CA ASN A 250 9.46 4.09 -18.48
C ASN A 250 9.39 3.08 -17.31
N CYS A 251 8.63 3.32 -16.24
CA CYS A 251 8.45 2.30 -15.18
C CYS A 251 7.27 1.37 -15.52
N PRO A 252 7.50 0.08 -15.83
CA PRO A 252 6.45 -0.87 -16.23
C PRO A 252 5.38 -1.06 -15.17
N VAL A 253 5.76 -1.02 -13.89
CA VAL A 253 4.85 -1.20 -12.76
C VAL A 253 3.92 -0.01 -12.57
N ILE A 254 4.44 1.21 -12.70
CA ILE A 254 3.62 2.43 -12.62
C ILE A 254 2.70 2.51 -13.84
N SER A 255 3.20 2.18 -15.05
CA SER A 255 2.34 2.14 -16.24
C SER A 255 1.28 1.04 -16.15
N ALA A 256 1.62 -0.16 -15.66
CA ALA A 256 0.67 -1.26 -15.49
C ALA A 256 -0.36 -0.99 -14.38
N TRP A 257 0.00 -0.20 -13.36
CA TRP A 257 -0.95 0.32 -12.37
C TRP A 257 -1.97 1.27 -13.01
N TYR A 258 -1.52 2.27 -13.78
CA TYR A 258 -2.42 3.21 -14.44
C TYR A 258 -3.22 2.58 -15.60
N SER A 259 -2.71 1.53 -16.24
CA SER A 259 -3.39 0.76 -17.28
C SER A 259 -4.36 -0.30 -16.73
N GLY A 260 -4.42 -0.50 -15.41
CA GLY A 260 -5.30 -1.48 -14.76
C GLY A 260 -4.84 -2.94 -14.86
N GLU A 261 -3.67 -3.20 -15.46
CA GLU A 261 -3.09 -4.55 -15.63
C GLU A 261 -2.64 -5.18 -14.30
N LEU A 262 -2.39 -4.35 -13.28
CA LEU A 262 -2.10 -4.78 -11.91
C LEU A 262 -3.31 -4.68 -10.96
N GLY A 263 -4.49 -4.38 -11.49
CA GLY A 263 -5.76 -4.27 -10.75
C GLY A 263 -6.06 -2.84 -10.30
N THR A 264 -6.79 -2.08 -11.12
CA THR A 264 -7.50 -0.87 -10.68
C THR A 264 -8.83 -1.26 -10.04
N LEU A 265 -9.20 -0.64 -8.91
CA LEU A 265 -10.57 -0.74 -8.40
C LEU A 265 -11.54 -0.27 -9.49
N PRO A 266 -12.49 -1.12 -9.94
CA PRO A 266 -13.40 -0.73 -11.01
C PRO A 266 -14.23 0.48 -10.58
N VAL A 267 -14.30 1.48 -11.47
CA VAL A 267 -15.33 2.51 -11.41
C VAL A 267 -16.67 1.81 -11.51
N VAL A 268 -17.59 2.22 -10.64
CA VAL A 268 -18.90 1.63 -10.41
C VAL A 268 -19.67 1.49 -11.73
N ASP A 269 -19.73 0.28 -12.27
CA ASP A 269 -20.92 -0.17 -12.97
C ASP A 269 -21.00 -1.70 -13.00
N SER A 270 -22.21 -2.19 -12.78
CA SER A 270 -22.66 -3.59 -12.75
C SER A 270 -22.40 -4.42 -11.48
N MET A 271 -23.52 -4.78 -10.84
CA MET A 271 -23.68 -5.86 -9.88
C MET A 271 -23.29 -7.19 -10.53
N VAL A 272 -22.14 -7.74 -10.14
CA VAL A 272 -21.89 -9.18 -10.25
C VAL A 272 -21.81 -9.71 -8.82
N GLU A 273 -22.79 -10.53 -8.45
CA GLU A 273 -22.83 -11.26 -7.18
C GLU A 273 -21.67 -12.27 -7.16
N TYR A 274 -20.80 -12.13 -6.16
CA TYR A 274 -19.92 -13.22 -5.73
C TYR A 274 -20.34 -13.64 -4.31
N PRO A 275 -20.42 -14.95 -4.03
CA PRO A 275 -20.98 -15.45 -2.79
C PRO A 275 -20.13 -15.03 -1.58
N PRO A 276 -20.77 -14.68 -0.45
CA PRO A 276 -20.07 -14.28 0.76
C PRO A 276 -19.36 -15.47 1.42
N ARG A 277 -18.23 -15.18 2.07
CA ARG A 277 -17.48 -16.10 2.91
C ARG A 277 -18.22 -16.33 4.22
N VAL A 278 -19.21 -17.21 4.21
CA VAL A 278 -19.78 -17.82 5.43
C VAL A 278 -19.69 -19.32 5.29
N GLU A 279 -18.78 -19.88 6.07
CA GLU A 279 -18.63 -21.24 6.61
C GLU A 279 -17.12 -21.32 6.92
N ASP A 280 -16.67 -21.02 8.14
CA ASP A 280 -16.81 -21.96 9.25
C ASP A 280 -17.19 -21.27 10.57
N SER A 281 -18.28 -21.75 11.18
CA SER A 281 -18.55 -21.66 12.61
C SER A 281 -18.83 -23.06 13.13
N LYS A 282 -17.79 -23.66 13.73
CA LYS A 282 -17.76 -24.97 14.40
C LYS A 282 -18.00 -26.21 13.53
#